data_AF-A0A166IWA5-F1
#
_entry.id   AF-A0A166IWA5-F1
#
_cell.length_a   1.000
_cell.length_b   1.000
_cell.length_c   1.000
_cell.angle_alpha   90.00
_cell.angle_beta   90.00
_cell.angle_gamma   90.00
#
_symmetry.space_group_name_H-M   'P 1'
#
loop_
_entity.id
_entity.type
_entity.pdbx_description
1 polymer ?
#
loop_
_entity_poly.entity_id
_entity_poly.type
_entity_poly.pdbx_seq_one_letter_code
_entity_poly.pdbx_strand_id
1 'polypeptide(L)'
;MLIRLHHLRVFDLHLAGGLETHTYIYSLSVPALQAVCSWPLCLFHSRKPPHALKSCKGCSEVQYCGKQCQLSGWKLNDHKTRCRRSKDSE
;
A
#
# COMPACT_ATOMS: atom_id res chain seq x y z
N MET A 1 46.92 42.31 6.68
CA MET A 1 47.88 41.20 6.62
C MET A 1 47.11 39.90 6.59
N LEU A 2 47.14 39.20 5.46
CA LEU A 2 46.63 37.83 5.32
C LEU A 2 47.70 36.86 5.81
N ILE A 3 47.37 36.03 6.80
CA ILE A 3 48.07 34.75 7.01
C ILE A 3 47.00 33.70 7.29
N ARG A 4 46.84 32.78 6.34
CA ARG A 4 46.19 31.48 6.50
C ARG A 4 47.06 30.61 7.42
N LEU A 5 46.44 29.78 8.27
CA LEU A 5 46.54 28.30 8.19
C LEU A 5 45.80 27.60 9.37
N HIS A 6 44.90 26.70 8.96
CA HIS A 6 44.33 25.49 9.55
C HIS A 6 44.85 24.94 10.90
N HIS A 7 43.95 24.52 11.80
CA HIS A 7 43.72 23.08 12.12
C HIS A 7 42.50 22.89 13.06
N LEU A 8 41.84 21.73 12.92
CA LEU A 8 40.56 21.33 13.53
C LEU A 8 40.55 21.25 15.06
N ARG A 9 39.41 21.61 15.69
CA ARG A 9 38.69 20.74 16.66
C ARG A 9 37.19 21.01 16.60
N VAL A 10 36.46 19.94 16.27
CA VAL A 10 35.02 19.75 16.43
C VAL A 10 34.72 19.57 17.93
N PHE A 11 33.46 19.80 18.35
CA PHE A 11 32.90 19.86 19.72
C PHE A 11 33.02 21.26 20.36
N ASP A 12 31.96 21.97 20.73
CA ASP A 12 30.79 21.51 21.48
C ASP A 12 29.55 22.42 21.27
N LEU A 13 28.39 21.76 21.28
CA LEU A 13 27.10 22.18 21.83
C LEU A 13 26.49 23.55 21.43
N HIS A 14 25.63 23.52 20.40
CA HIS A 14 24.50 24.45 20.26
C HIS A 14 23.19 23.64 20.39
N LEU A 15 22.35 23.97 21.38
CA LEU A 15 20.91 23.66 21.47
C LEU A 15 20.35 24.57 22.58
N ALA A 16 19.15 25.16 22.57
CA ALA A 16 17.87 24.80 21.96
C ALA A 16 16.96 26.06 21.99
N GLY A 17 15.90 26.21 21.20
CA GLY A 17 15.27 25.25 20.31
C GLY A 17 14.22 25.91 19.41
N GLY A 18 14.28 25.54 18.14
CA GLY A 18 13.12 25.37 17.29
C GLY A 18 13.11 23.90 16.87
N LEU A 19 12.05 23.17 17.17
CA LEU A 19 11.79 21.82 16.66
C LEU A 19 10.26 21.74 16.46
N GLU A 20 9.74 21.97 15.26
CA GLU A 20 9.67 21.01 14.13
C GLU A 20 8.79 19.80 14.47
N THR A 21 7.50 19.94 14.17
CA THR A 21 6.43 18.97 14.42
C THR A 21 6.46 17.78 13.45
N HIS A 22 7.62 17.15 13.22
CA HIS A 22 7.75 16.16 12.14
C HIS A 22 8.27 14.77 12.54
N THR A 23 8.25 14.43 13.83
CA THR A 23 8.73 13.11 14.31
C THR A 23 7.79 12.42 15.30
N TYR A 24 6.48 12.62 15.21
CA TYR A 24 5.50 11.87 16.02
C TYR A 24 4.54 11.03 15.15
N ILE A 25 5.05 10.27 14.18
CA ILE A 25 4.30 9.16 13.54
C ILE A 25 5.27 7.99 13.30
N TYR A 26 5.80 7.38 14.36
CA TYR A 26 6.61 6.15 14.24
C TYR A 26 6.24 5.07 15.27
N SER A 27 4.96 4.91 15.61
CA SER A 27 4.55 3.83 16.51
C SER A 27 3.10 3.38 16.40
N LEU A 28 2.45 3.59 15.26
CA LEU A 28 1.17 2.95 14.95
C LEU A 28 1.34 2.18 13.66
N SER A 29 1.44 0.85 13.79
CA SER A 29 1.32 -0.08 12.68
C SER A 29 0.04 0.24 11.92
N VAL A 30 0.15 0.94 10.79
CA VAL A 30 -0.98 1.13 9.89
C VAL A 30 -1.46 -0.29 9.55
N PRO A 31 -2.67 -0.70 9.97
CA PRO A 31 -3.13 -2.04 9.69
C PRO A 31 -3.14 -2.19 8.17
N ALA A 32 -2.30 -3.09 7.65
CA ALA A 32 -2.28 -3.40 6.24
C ALA A 32 -3.72 -3.69 5.83
N LEU A 33 -4.23 -2.91 4.86
CA LEU A 33 -5.58 -3.09 4.33
C LEU A 33 -5.75 -4.57 4.01
N GLN A 34 -6.58 -5.26 4.79
CA GLN A 34 -6.69 -6.70 4.68
C GLN A 34 -7.21 -7.04 3.28
N ALA A 35 -6.43 -7.82 2.53
CA ALA A 35 -6.84 -8.26 1.21
C ALA A 35 -8.08 -9.16 1.36
N VAL A 36 -9.22 -8.67 0.87
CA VAL A 36 -10.54 -9.33 0.93
C VAL A 36 -11.05 -9.64 -0.47
N CYS A 37 -11.93 -10.64 -0.58
CA CYS A 37 -12.55 -11.01 -1.84
C CYS A 37 -13.48 -9.89 -2.34
N SER A 38 -13.37 -9.50 -3.61
CA SER A 38 -14.22 -8.47 -4.20
C SER A 38 -15.64 -8.94 -4.55
N TRP A 39 -15.99 -10.21 -4.32
CA TRP A 39 -17.34 -10.74 -4.51
C TRP A 39 -18.19 -10.53 -3.24
N PRO A 40 -19.25 -9.68 -3.26
CA PRO A 40 -19.95 -9.26 -2.05
C PRO A 40 -20.65 -10.38 -1.28
N LEU A 41 -21.07 -11.45 -1.97
CA LEU A 41 -21.70 -12.62 -1.35
C LEU A 41 -20.69 -13.68 -0.87
N CYS A 42 -19.39 -13.41 -0.94
CA CYS A 42 -18.36 -14.28 -0.41
C CYS A 42 -18.15 -14.01 1.09
N LEU A 43 -17.98 -15.06 1.90
CA LEU A 43 -17.59 -14.93 3.31
C LEU A 43 -16.29 -14.11 3.50
N PHE A 44 -15.36 -14.23 2.56
CA PHE A 44 -14.07 -13.53 2.58
C PHE A 44 -14.15 -12.10 2.04
N HIS A 45 -15.33 -11.57 1.74
CA HIS A 45 -15.51 -10.16 1.42
C HIS A 45 -15.30 -9.25 2.63
N SER A 46 -15.64 -9.77 3.82
CA SER A 46 -15.51 -9.04 5.09
C SER A 46 -14.54 -9.73 6.05
N ARG A 47 -13.85 -10.78 5.61
CA ARG A 47 -12.94 -11.59 6.44
C ARG A 47 -11.67 -11.90 5.69
N LYS A 48 -10.55 -11.96 6.41
CA LYS A 48 -9.26 -12.40 5.84
C LYS A 48 -9.38 -13.85 5.33
N PRO A 49 -9.07 -14.12 4.06
CA PRO A 49 -9.03 -15.48 3.52
C PRO A 49 -7.84 -16.25 4.10
N PRO A 50 -7.95 -17.59 4.26
CA PRO A 50 -6.84 -18.42 4.72
C PRO A 50 -5.74 -18.60 3.65
N HIS A 51 -6.02 -18.22 2.40
CA HIS A 51 -5.14 -18.34 1.25
C HIS A 51 -5.01 -17.02 0.50
N ALA A 52 -3.95 -16.89 -0.30
CA ALA A 52 -3.73 -15.70 -1.13
C ALA A 52 -4.86 -15.50 -2.15
N LEU A 53 -5.31 -14.26 -2.30
CA LEU A 53 -6.28 -13.88 -3.33
C LEU A 53 -5.60 -13.79 -4.70
N LYS A 54 -6.40 -14.02 -5.75
CA LYS A 54 -5.97 -13.91 -7.14
C LYS A 54 -6.53 -12.63 -7.75
N SER A 55 -5.65 -11.75 -8.19
CA SER A 55 -6.04 -10.54 -8.92
C SER A 55 -6.71 -10.89 -10.25
N CYS A 56 -7.65 -10.06 -10.69
CA CYS A 56 -8.25 -10.19 -12.00
C CYS A 56 -7.17 -9.99 -13.08
N LYS A 57 -6.95 -11.00 -13.94
CA LYS A 57 -5.97 -10.92 -15.04
C LYS A 57 -6.22 -9.80 -16.05
N GLY A 58 -7.43 -9.23 -16.07
CA GLY A 58 -7.78 -8.14 -16.97
C GLY A 58 -7.33 -6.79 -16.42
N CYS A 59 -7.85 -6.39 -15.26
CA CYS A 59 -7.62 -5.06 -14.71
C CYS A 59 -6.63 -5.01 -13.53
N SER A 60 -6.33 -6.13 -12.89
CA SER A 60 -5.52 -6.24 -11.66
C SER A 60 -6.02 -5.43 -10.44
N GLU A 61 -7.10 -4.65 -10.57
CA GLU A 61 -7.67 -3.80 -9.52
C GLU A 61 -8.43 -4.58 -8.43
N VAL A 62 -9.07 -5.68 -8.79
CA VAL A 62 -9.90 -6.49 -7.88
C VAL A 62 -9.32 -7.88 -7.69
N GLN A 63 -9.55 -8.47 -6.53
CA GLN A 63 -9.00 -9.78 -6.17
C GLN A 63 -10.09 -10.75 -5.71
N TYR A 64 -9.92 -12.03 -6.04
CA TYR A 64 -10.89 -13.07 -5.73
C TYR A 64 -10.24 -14.25 -5.03
N CYS A 65 -10.94 -14.86 -4.09
CA CYS A 65 -10.46 -16.06 -3.40
C CYS A 65 -10.43 -17.30 -4.31
N GLY A 66 -11.09 -17.24 -5.48
CA GLY A 66 -11.11 -18.33 -6.46
C GLY A 66 -11.89 -17.99 -7.72
N LYS A 67 -11.83 -18.90 -8.70
CA LYS A 67 -12.47 -18.75 -10.02
C LYS A 67 -14.00 -18.58 -9.92
N GLN A 68 -14.64 -19.26 -8.97
CA GLN A 68 -16.09 -19.15 -8.77
C GLN A 68 -16.49 -17.72 -8.39
N CYS A 69 -15.83 -17.12 -7.40
CA CYS A 69 -16.09 -15.73 -7.00
C CYS A 69 -15.78 -14.73 -8.13
N GLN A 70 -14.76 -14.99 -8.95
CA GLN A 70 -14.48 -14.17 -10.13
C GLN A 70 -15.61 -14.26 -11.16
N LEU A 71 -16.12 -15.45 -11.46
CA LEU A 71 -17.24 -15.64 -12.41
C LEU A 71 -18.54 -15.03 -11.90
N SER A 72 -18.82 -15.18 -10.60
CA SER A 72 -19.96 -14.51 -9.96
C SER A 72 -19.81 -12.99 -10.02
N GLY A 73 -18.65 -12.43 -9.65
CA GLY A 73 -18.38 -11.00 -9.78
C GLY A 73 -18.50 -10.50 -11.22
N TRP A 74 -18.05 -11.31 -12.18
CA TRP A 74 -18.15 -11.02 -13.61
C TRP A 74 -19.59 -10.87 -14.10
N LYS A 75 -20.48 -11.79 -13.69
CA LYS A 75 -21.88 -11.82 -14.17
C LYS A 75 -22.85 -11.01 -13.30
N LEU A 76 -22.62 -10.96 -11.99
CA LEU A 76 -23.62 -10.54 -11.00
C LEU A 76 -23.25 -9.27 -10.21
N ASN A 77 -21.98 -8.85 -10.21
CA ASN A 77 -21.53 -7.59 -9.56
C ASN A 77 -20.94 -6.62 -10.59
N ASP A 78 -21.43 -6.70 -11.84
CA ASP A 78 -21.04 -5.82 -12.95
C ASP A 78 -19.54 -5.71 -13.21
N HIS A 79 -18.73 -6.68 -12.77
CA HIS A 79 -17.30 -6.59 -13.00
C HIS A 79 -17.00 -6.64 -14.51
N LYS A 80 -17.82 -7.34 -15.31
CA LYS A 80 -17.69 -7.34 -16.77
C LYS A 80 -17.72 -5.94 -17.39
N THR A 81 -18.55 -5.04 -16.88
CA THR A 81 -18.70 -3.68 -17.44
C THR A 81 -17.66 -2.72 -16.87
N ARG A 82 -17.22 -2.95 -15.62
CA ARG A 82 -16.23 -2.10 -14.93
C ARG A 82 -14.79 -2.53 -15.15
N CYS A 83 -14.55 -3.76 -15.62
CA CYS A 83 -13.21 -4.29 -15.86
C CYS A 83 -12.54 -3.51 -16.99
N ARG A 84 -11.68 -2.57 -16.61
CA ARG A 84 -10.76 -1.92 -17.54
C ARG A 84 -9.61 -2.88 -17.79
N ARG A 85 -9.71 -3.70 -18.84
CA ARG A 85 -8.62 -4.60 -19.21
C ARG A 85 -7.39 -3.76 -19.51
N SER A 86 -6.43 -3.76 -18.59
CA SER A 86 -5.13 -3.18 -18.80
C SER A 86 -4.50 -3.97 -19.93
N LYS A 87 -4.15 -3.27 -20.99
CA LYS A 87 -3.40 -3.83 -22.10
C LYS A 87 -1.93 -3.84 -21.66
N ASP A 88 -1.58 -4.73 -20.73
CA ASP A 88 -0.18 -5.02 -20.48
C ASP A 88 0.29 -5.96 -21.60
N SER A 89 0.75 -5.31 -22.66
CA SER A 89 1.72 -5.79 -23.62
C SER A 89 3.06 -6.04 -22.93
N GLU A 90 3.48 -7.31 -22.89
CA GLU A 90 4.73 -7.86 -23.48
C GLU A 90 4.83 -9.35 -23.12
#